data_AF-Q6PQH7-F1
#
_entry.id   AF-Q6PQH7-F1
#
_cell.length_a   1.000
_cell.length_b   1.000
_cell.length_c   1.000
_cell.angle_alpha   90.00
_cell.angle_beta   90.00
_cell.angle_gamma   90.00
#
_symmetry.space_group_name_H-M   'P 1'
#
loop_
_entity.id
_entity.type
_entity.pdbx_description
1 polymer ?
#
loop_
_entity_poly.entity_id
_entity_poly.type
_entity_poly.pdbx_seq_one_letter_code
_entity_poly.pdbx_strand_id
1 'polypeptide(L)' 'INSNLDKIPFHPFFTFKDLIGVIILLFFLLMLTLTNPYLLGDPDN' A
#
# COMPACT_ATOMS: atom_id res chain seq x y z
N ILE A 1 -15.25 -23.91 5.14
CA ILE A 1 -16.17 -23.20 4.21
C ILE A 1 -15.46 -23.12 2.86
N ASN A 2 -16.04 -23.70 1.81
CA ASN A 2 -15.42 -23.80 0.48
C ASN A 2 -15.55 -22.45 -0.26
N SER A 3 -14.45 -21.71 -0.42
CA SER A 3 -14.45 -20.38 -1.06
C SER A 3 -14.62 -20.42 -2.58
N ASN A 4 -14.68 -21.61 -3.20
CA ASN A 4 -14.88 -21.73 -4.64
C ASN A 4 -16.25 -21.23 -5.11
N LEU A 5 -17.25 -21.20 -4.22
CA LEU A 5 -18.59 -20.71 -4.55
C LEU A 5 -18.62 -19.20 -4.84
N ASP A 6 -17.70 -18.43 -4.24
CA ASP A 6 -17.69 -16.95 -4.29
C ASP A 6 -16.43 -16.38 -4.96
N LYS A 7 -15.70 -17.20 -5.73
CA LYS A 7 -14.50 -16.73 -6.44
C LYS A 7 -14.88 -15.78 -7.57
N ILE A 8 -14.34 -14.56 -7.51
CA ILE A 8 -14.39 -13.58 -8.59
C ILE A 8 -13.04 -13.53 -9.33
N PRO A 9 -13.01 -13.13 -10.62
CA PRO A 9 -11.76 -13.00 -11.36
C PRO A 9 -10.84 -11.95 -10.73
N PHE A 10 -9.53 -12.12 -10.88
CA PHE A 10 -8.55 -11.19 -10.30
C PHE A 10 -8.63 -9.80 -10.96
N HIS A 11 -8.60 -9.77 -12.29
CA HIS A 11 -8.82 -8.55 -13.06
C HIS A 11 -10.32 -8.43 -13.41
N PRO A 12 -10.93 -7.24 -13.24
CA PRO A 12 -10.32 -5.97 -12.84
C PRO A 12 -10.28 -5.73 -11.31
N PHE A 13 -10.95 -6.57 -10.51
CA PHE A 13 -11.31 -6.28 -9.13
C PHE A 13 -10.12 -6.08 -8.18
N PHE A 14 -9.24 -7.07 -8.10
CA PHE A 14 -8.09 -7.02 -7.23
C PHE A 14 -6.98 -6.13 -7.82
N THR A 15 -6.87 -6.05 -9.14
CA THR A 15 -5.91 -5.15 -9.80
C THR A 15 -6.14 -3.69 -9.42
N PHE A 16 -7.38 -3.19 -9.49
CA PHE A 16 -7.67 -1.81 -9.07
C PHE A 16 -7.53 -1.60 -7.57
N LYS A 17 -7.97 -2.57 -6.76
CA LYS A 17 -7.81 -2.53 -5.31
C LYS A 17 -6.34 -2.39 -4.92
N ASP A 18 -5.47 -3.21 -5.51
CA ASP A 18 -4.04 -3.23 -5.23
C ASP A 18 -3.38 -1.94 -5.73
N LEU A 19 -3.77 -1.43 -6.89
CA LEU A 19 -3.30 -0.15 -7.40
C LEU A 19 -3.60 1.01 -6.43
N ILE A 20 -4.82 1.07 -5.90
CA ILE A 20 -5.19 2.07 -4.89
C ILE A 20 -4.33 1.89 -3.63
N GLY A 21 -4.11 0.65 -3.20
CA GLY A 21 -3.23 0.35 -2.07
C GLY A 21 -1.80 0.85 -2.28
N VAL A 22 -1.23 0.65 -3.47
CA VAL A 22 0.10 1.14 -3.84
C VAL A 22 0.15 2.67 -3.84
N ILE A 23 -0.88 3.34 -4.36
CA ILE A 23 -0.95 4.81 -4.35
C ILE A 23 -0.95 5.36 -2.91
N ILE A 24 -1.72 4.75 -2.01
CA ILE A 24 -1.77 5.16 -0.61
C ILE A 24 -0.40 4.93 0.08
N LEU A 25 0.25 3.80 -0.17
CA LEU A 25 1.59 3.51 0.35
C LEU A 25 2.59 4.58 -0.12
N LEU A 26 2.60 4.88 -1.42
CA LEU A 26 3.49 5.88 -2.01
C LEU A 26 3.20 7.28 -1.47
N PHE A 27 1.93 7.63 -1.26
CA PHE A 27 1.55 8.91 -0.67
C PHE A 27 2.18 9.09 0.72
N PHE A 28 2.06 8.10 1.60
CA PHE A 28 2.66 8.18 2.94
C PHE A 28 4.19 8.17 2.89
N LEU A 29 4.79 7.38 1.99
CA LEU A 29 6.24 7.37 1.81
C LEU A 29 6.75 8.74 1.35
N LEU A 30 6.09 9.36 0.36
CA LEU A 30 6.44 10.69 -0.12
C LEU A 30 6.25 11.75 0.96
N MET A 31 5.18 11.67 1.73
CA MET A 31 4.98 12.58 2.87
C MET A 31 6.11 12.45 3.89
N LEU A 32 6.49 11.23 4.26
CA LEU A 32 7.60 10.98 5.18
C LEU A 32 8.91 11.56 4.63
N THR A 33 9.27 11.25 3.39
CA THR A 33 10.56 11.66 2.81
C THR A 33 10.66 13.15 2.54
N LEU A 34 9.57 13.80 2.12
CA LEU A 34 9.58 15.22 1.76
C LEU A 34 9.41 16.14 2.98
N THR A 35 8.72 15.71 4.04
CA THR A 35 8.42 16.58 5.19
C THR A 35 9.33 16.33 6.38
N ASN A 36 9.66 15.09 6.71
CA ASN A 36 10.52 14.75 7.83
C ASN A 36 11.28 13.43 7.58
N PRO A 37 12.33 13.46 6.74
CA PRO A 37 13.01 12.26 6.26
C PRO A 37 13.68 11.43 7.37
N TYR A 38 13.99 12.05 8.50
CA TYR A 38 14.65 11.40 9.64
C TYR A 38 13.70 11.06 10.79
N LEU A 39 12.38 11.23 10.62
CA LEU A 39 11.38 10.97 11.67
C LEU A 39 11.49 9.56 12.26
N LEU A 40 11.89 8.58 11.45
CA LEU A 40 12.04 7.18 11.86
C LEU A 40 13.50 6.75 12.03
N GLY A 41 14.45 7.68 11.93
CA GLY A 41 15.88 7.42 12.13
C GLY A 41 16.30 7.50 13.59
N ASP A 42 17.36 6.79 13.95
CA ASP A 42 18.04 6.96 15.24
C ASP A 42 18.93 8.22 15.16
N PRO A 43 18.81 9.21 16.08
CA PRO A 43 19.63 10.41 16.08
C PRO A 43 21.14 10.16 16.17
N ASP A 44 21.54 9.01 16.73
CA ASP A 44 22.95 8.68 16.99
C ASP A 44 23.65 7.94 15.82
N ASN A 45 22.93 7.56 14.77
CA ASN A 45 23.48 6.86 13.58
C ASN A 45 23.60 7.77 12.35
#